data_AF-A0A3A1XYJ6-F1
#
_entry.id   AF-A0A3A1XYJ6-F1
#
_cell.length_a   1.000
_cell.length_b   1.000
_cell.length_c   1.000
_cell.angle_alpha   90.00
_cell.angle_beta   90.00
_cell.angle_gamma   90.00
#
_symmetry.space_group_name_H-M   'P 1'
#
loop_
_entity.id
_entity.type
_entity.pdbx_description
1 polymer ?
#
loop_
_entity_poly.entity_id
_entity_poly.type
_entity_poly.pdbx_seq_one_letter_code
_entity_poly.pdbx_strand_id
1 'polypeptide(L)'
;MLQKIASASTEDARIALIDELIPEVASQYSEQIAMVAAKWYEEVRADALPDVDDGFEALLAQTYSKKAIVEEIHDHILSNRNKFDEAIVDAMDRWIKIPGRATIAENCKRDPKKPRYALVPQGKTCAFCTMLAGRGFVYKSEKTAHKMHNHCDCVACPEWDANPNKIRGYNPDALSDEWDKAKKIVWEKNKAEARKNGKDANEVFEPTWQEVVAQLRKTRGLCSDGRVVKYPKNYPTNVKHISDRVWKHIMEGDANGKGGHAAWSSNPGKTKFPDNWDSRQIQKMVMSVITNPSEDVIIKSKNLRSLIAVRYGIKIEVRLSKKKKGWRVNTAFPVVENKKGVRS
;
A
#
# COMPACT_ATOMS: atom_id res chain seq x y z
N MET A 1 -24.61 -16.31 -17.84
CA MET A 1 -24.33 -15.32 -16.79
C MET A 1 -24.02 -13.93 -17.36
N LEU A 2 -22.95 -13.75 -18.16
CA LEU A 2 -22.60 -12.42 -18.72
C LEU A 2 -23.71 -11.76 -19.56
N GLN A 3 -24.44 -12.53 -20.37
CA GLN A 3 -25.60 -12.03 -21.12
C GLN A 3 -26.75 -11.54 -20.20
N LYS A 4 -26.97 -12.19 -19.05
CA LYS A 4 -27.98 -11.83 -18.04
C LYS A 4 -27.62 -10.51 -17.34
N ILE A 5 -26.34 -10.31 -17.04
CA ILE A 5 -25.81 -9.07 -16.45
C ILE A 5 -25.91 -7.91 -17.45
N ALA A 6 -25.57 -8.16 -18.73
CA ALA A 6 -25.60 -7.14 -19.78
C ALA A 6 -27.02 -6.66 -20.13
N SER A 7 -28.05 -7.46 -19.86
CA SER A 7 -29.46 -7.14 -20.14
C SER A 7 -30.25 -6.65 -18.92
N ALA A 8 -29.65 -6.58 -17.73
CA ALA A 8 -30.33 -6.26 -16.48
C ALA A 8 -30.39 -4.74 -16.22
N SER A 9 -31.32 -4.31 -15.34
CA SER A 9 -31.30 -2.95 -14.81
C SER A 9 -29.99 -2.71 -14.04
N THR A 10 -29.55 -1.45 -13.89
CA THR A 10 -28.26 -1.14 -13.23
C THR A 10 -28.16 -1.74 -11.83
N GLU A 11 -29.27 -1.85 -11.10
CA GLU A 11 -29.30 -2.42 -9.76
C GLU A 11 -29.29 -3.95 -9.80
N ASP A 12 -30.09 -4.57 -10.67
CA ASP A 12 -30.10 -6.03 -10.82
C ASP A 12 -28.77 -6.57 -11.37
N ALA A 13 -28.10 -5.80 -12.24
CA ALA A 13 -26.77 -6.11 -12.75
C ALA A 13 -25.71 -6.07 -11.63
N ARG A 14 -25.83 -5.13 -10.68
CA ARG A 14 -24.95 -5.04 -9.50
C ARG A 14 -25.16 -6.21 -8.56
N ILE A 15 -26.41 -6.57 -8.28
CA ILE A 15 -26.75 -7.72 -7.43
C ILE A 15 -26.21 -9.01 -8.06
N ALA A 16 -26.47 -9.26 -9.35
CA ALA A 16 -25.97 -10.45 -10.05
C ALA A 16 -24.42 -10.50 -10.12
N LEU A 17 -23.75 -9.36 -10.21
CA LEU A 17 -22.29 -9.28 -10.15
C LEU A 17 -21.75 -9.71 -8.77
N ILE A 18 -22.35 -9.21 -7.70
CA ILE A 18 -21.93 -9.45 -6.31
C ILE A 18 -22.27 -10.88 -5.85
N ASP A 19 -23.48 -11.35 -6.15
CA ASP A 19 -24.01 -12.58 -5.59
C ASP A 19 -23.63 -13.81 -6.42
N GLU A 20 -23.45 -13.64 -7.74
CA GLU A 20 -23.21 -14.76 -8.64
C GLU A 20 -21.79 -14.73 -9.24
N LEU A 21 -21.41 -13.66 -9.95
CA LEU A 21 -20.18 -13.68 -10.76
C LEU A 21 -18.90 -13.62 -9.92
N ILE A 22 -18.80 -12.67 -8.98
CA ILE A 22 -17.58 -12.50 -8.18
C ILE A 22 -17.28 -13.74 -7.32
N PRO A 23 -18.24 -14.34 -6.60
CA PRO A 23 -17.99 -15.53 -5.80
C PRO A 23 -17.59 -16.73 -6.66
N GLU A 24 -18.18 -16.89 -7.85
CA GLU A 24 -17.84 -17.99 -8.76
C GLU A 24 -16.40 -17.86 -9.28
N VAL A 25 -16.04 -16.67 -9.77
CA VAL A 25 -14.69 -16.37 -10.23
C VAL A 25 -13.70 -16.55 -9.08
N ALA A 26 -13.98 -15.97 -7.92
CA ALA A 26 -13.12 -16.10 -6.75
C ALA A 26 -12.93 -17.58 -6.38
N SER A 27 -14.00 -18.39 -6.35
CA SER A 27 -13.94 -19.82 -6.04
C SER A 27 -13.05 -20.59 -7.01
N GLN A 28 -13.24 -20.38 -8.32
CA GLN A 28 -12.48 -21.10 -9.35
C GLN A 28 -10.97 -20.81 -9.27
N TYR A 29 -10.59 -19.53 -9.16
CA TYR A 29 -9.18 -19.15 -9.04
C TYR A 29 -8.58 -19.55 -7.69
N SER A 30 -9.37 -19.52 -6.62
CA SER A 30 -8.95 -19.93 -5.28
C SER A 30 -8.51 -21.40 -5.24
N GLU A 31 -9.30 -22.28 -5.84
CA GLU A 31 -9.00 -23.71 -5.89
C GLU A 31 -7.70 -23.98 -6.68
N GLN A 32 -7.54 -23.37 -7.84
CA GLN A 32 -6.32 -23.51 -8.65
C GLN A 32 -5.08 -23.01 -7.89
N ILE A 33 -5.17 -21.88 -7.19
CA ILE A 33 -4.06 -21.34 -6.40
C ILE A 33 -3.73 -22.24 -5.21
N ALA A 34 -4.74 -22.81 -4.54
CA ALA A 34 -4.52 -23.79 -3.49
C ALA A 34 -3.81 -25.04 -4.02
N MET A 35 -4.23 -25.57 -5.17
CA MET A 35 -3.59 -26.72 -5.81
C MET A 35 -2.12 -26.46 -6.15
N VAL A 36 -1.82 -25.31 -6.76
CA VAL A 36 -0.45 -24.90 -7.06
C VAL A 36 0.38 -24.76 -5.78
N ALA A 37 -0.19 -24.18 -4.72
CA ALA A 37 0.48 -24.05 -3.45
C ALA A 37 0.76 -25.39 -2.76
N ALA A 38 -0.18 -26.33 -2.80
CA ALA A 38 0.00 -27.67 -2.25
C ALA A 38 1.12 -28.43 -2.98
N LYS A 39 1.08 -28.44 -4.32
CA LYS A 39 2.13 -29.05 -5.13
C LYS A 39 3.50 -28.41 -4.85
N TRP A 40 3.55 -27.07 -4.82
CA TRP A 40 4.79 -26.36 -4.51
C TRP A 40 5.31 -26.68 -3.09
N TYR A 41 4.42 -26.86 -2.11
CA TYR A 41 4.82 -27.29 -0.76
C TYR A 41 5.51 -28.65 -0.77
N GLU A 42 4.96 -29.62 -1.50
CA GLU A 42 5.52 -30.97 -1.64
C GLU A 42 6.91 -30.92 -2.30
N GLU A 43 7.04 -30.15 -3.38
CA GLU A 43 8.32 -29.94 -4.08
C GLU A 43 9.37 -29.35 -3.13
N VAL A 44 9.05 -28.26 -2.43
CA VAL A 44 9.98 -27.61 -1.50
C VAL A 44 10.30 -28.53 -0.31
N ARG A 45 9.33 -29.31 0.17
CA ARG A 45 9.53 -30.27 1.25
C ARG A 45 10.48 -31.38 0.84
N ALA A 46 10.29 -31.96 -0.35
CA ALA A 46 11.15 -33.02 -0.89
C ALA A 46 12.59 -32.52 -1.07
N ASP A 47 12.76 -31.30 -1.58
CA ASP A 47 14.08 -30.66 -1.71
C ASP A 47 14.74 -30.40 -0.35
N ALA A 48 13.95 -29.96 0.65
CA ALA A 48 14.46 -29.66 1.99
C ALA A 48 14.76 -30.92 2.81
N LEU A 49 14.09 -32.04 2.53
CA LEU A 49 14.15 -33.28 3.29
C LEU A 49 14.35 -34.49 2.35
N PRO A 50 15.46 -34.56 1.60
CA PRO A 50 15.67 -35.58 0.57
C PRO A 50 15.69 -37.02 1.09
N ASP A 51 16.02 -37.20 2.38
CA ASP A 51 16.11 -38.51 3.04
C ASP A 51 14.81 -38.93 3.76
N VAL A 52 13.72 -38.15 3.62
CA VAL A 52 12.44 -38.41 4.28
C VAL A 52 11.41 -38.91 3.28
N ASP A 53 11.10 -40.21 3.35
CA ASP A 53 10.01 -40.86 2.61
C ASP A 53 8.91 -41.30 3.59
N ASP A 54 8.13 -40.33 4.07
CA ASP A 54 7.04 -40.55 5.03
C ASP A 54 5.64 -40.49 4.39
N GLY A 55 5.57 -40.51 3.05
CA GLY A 55 4.30 -40.47 2.31
C GLY A 55 3.49 -39.19 2.54
N PHE A 56 4.12 -38.08 2.91
CA PHE A 56 3.41 -36.81 3.13
C PHE A 56 2.81 -36.28 1.83
N GLU A 57 1.48 -36.13 1.80
CA GLU A 57 0.74 -35.48 0.72
C GLU A 57 0.11 -34.19 1.22
N ALA A 58 0.32 -33.08 0.53
CA ALA A 58 -0.23 -31.76 0.86
C ALA A 58 -1.75 -31.71 0.64
N LEU A 59 -2.47 -31.07 1.57
CA LEU A 59 -3.92 -30.86 1.47
C LEU A 59 -4.22 -29.42 1.09
N LEU A 60 -5.28 -29.22 0.32
CA LEU A 60 -5.81 -27.89 0.05
C LEU A 60 -6.43 -27.35 1.34
N ALA A 61 -6.10 -26.12 1.71
CA ALA A 61 -6.81 -25.48 2.80
C ALA A 61 -8.26 -25.24 2.38
N GLN A 62 -9.21 -25.65 3.24
CA GLN A 62 -10.60 -25.23 3.08
C GLN A 62 -10.69 -23.74 3.42
N THR A 63 -10.79 -22.91 2.39
CA THR A 63 -11.03 -21.49 2.57
C THR A 63 -12.52 -21.18 2.69
N TYR A 64 -12.82 -19.89 2.81
CA TYR A 64 -14.15 -19.30 2.90
C TYR A 64 -15.23 -19.99 2.07
N SER A 65 -16.43 -20.09 2.62
CA SER A 65 -17.60 -20.51 1.86
C SER A 65 -18.02 -19.43 0.86
N LYS A 66 -18.69 -19.81 -0.24
CA LYS A 66 -19.32 -18.83 -1.15
C LYS A 66 -20.18 -17.81 -0.39
N LYS A 67 -20.88 -18.26 0.66
CA LYS A 67 -21.66 -17.40 1.56
C LYS A 67 -20.79 -16.37 2.29
N ALA A 68 -19.66 -16.77 2.87
CA ALA A 68 -18.75 -15.84 3.56
C ALA A 68 -18.16 -14.80 2.58
N ILE A 69 -17.88 -15.22 1.34
CA ILE A 69 -17.42 -14.31 0.28
C ILE A 69 -18.49 -13.26 -0.03
N VAL A 70 -19.74 -13.69 -0.23
CA VAL A 70 -20.88 -12.80 -0.50
C VAL A 70 -21.12 -11.84 0.67
N GLU A 71 -21.19 -12.35 1.90
CA GLU A 71 -21.44 -11.53 3.11
C GLU A 71 -20.39 -10.43 3.29
N GLU A 72 -19.10 -10.77 3.17
CA GLU A 72 -18.04 -9.78 3.31
C GLU A 72 -17.98 -8.81 2.12
N ILE A 73 -18.32 -9.23 0.89
CA ILE A 73 -18.47 -8.31 -0.25
C ILE A 73 -19.61 -7.34 0.00
N HIS A 74 -20.77 -7.82 0.46
CA HIS A 74 -21.90 -6.97 0.83
C HIS A 74 -21.49 -5.96 1.91
N ASP A 75 -20.90 -6.40 3.01
CA ASP A 75 -20.44 -5.52 4.08
C ASP A 75 -19.43 -4.46 3.59
N HIS A 76 -18.48 -4.87 2.77
CA HIS A 76 -17.44 -3.99 2.25
C HIS A 76 -17.97 -2.98 1.23
N ILE A 77 -18.93 -3.38 0.39
CA ILE A 77 -19.60 -2.51 -0.59
C ILE A 77 -20.58 -1.55 0.10
N LEU A 78 -21.38 -2.04 1.06
CA LEU A 78 -22.30 -1.22 1.84
C LEU A 78 -21.56 -0.14 2.63
N SER A 79 -20.36 -0.46 3.12
CA SER A 79 -19.48 0.50 3.80
C SER A 79 -18.79 1.50 2.86
N ASN A 80 -18.74 1.22 1.55
CA ASN A 80 -18.01 2.01 0.54
C ASN A 80 -18.89 2.34 -0.69
N ARG A 81 -20.16 2.69 -0.48
CA ARG A 81 -21.19 2.85 -1.54
C ARG A 81 -20.80 3.80 -2.69
N ASN A 82 -19.86 4.72 -2.47
CA ASN A 82 -19.34 5.65 -3.47
C ASN A 82 -18.02 5.21 -4.15
N LYS A 83 -17.55 3.99 -3.86
CA LYS A 83 -16.27 3.41 -4.32
C LYS A 83 -16.43 1.93 -4.67
N PHE A 84 -17.54 1.61 -5.33
CA PHE A 84 -17.94 0.25 -5.67
C PHE A 84 -16.86 -0.55 -6.42
N ASP A 85 -16.19 0.11 -7.37
CA ASP A 85 -15.09 -0.44 -8.15
C ASP A 85 -13.85 -0.75 -7.29
N GLU A 86 -13.44 0.17 -6.42
CA GLU A 86 -12.34 -0.07 -5.47
C GLU A 86 -12.68 -1.24 -4.53
N ALA A 87 -13.90 -1.28 -4.00
CA ALA A 87 -14.34 -2.31 -3.06
C ALA A 87 -14.31 -3.73 -3.67
N ILE A 88 -14.75 -3.88 -4.92
CA ILE A 88 -14.70 -5.17 -5.63
C ILE A 88 -13.26 -5.60 -5.88
N VAL A 89 -12.41 -4.70 -6.38
CA VAL A 89 -11.00 -5.02 -6.64
C VAL A 89 -10.28 -5.44 -5.35
N ASP A 90 -10.55 -4.75 -4.25
CA ASP A 90 -10.01 -5.04 -2.92
C ASP A 90 -10.46 -6.40 -2.39
N ALA A 91 -11.73 -6.73 -2.54
CA ALA A 91 -12.28 -8.03 -2.16
C ALA A 91 -11.65 -9.15 -3.01
N MET A 92 -11.64 -9.00 -4.34
CA MET A 92 -11.07 -10.02 -5.24
C MET A 92 -9.57 -10.25 -4.98
N ASP A 93 -8.78 -9.20 -4.77
CA ASP A 93 -7.34 -9.32 -4.45
C ASP A 93 -7.11 -10.17 -3.19
N ARG A 94 -7.97 -10.01 -2.18
CA ARG A 94 -7.93 -10.73 -0.92
C ARG A 94 -8.30 -12.21 -1.12
N TRP A 95 -9.47 -12.48 -1.71
CA TRP A 95 -10.01 -13.84 -1.84
C TRP A 95 -9.15 -14.75 -2.69
N ILE A 96 -8.57 -14.23 -3.77
CA ILE A 96 -7.73 -15.03 -4.69
C ILE A 96 -6.41 -15.44 -4.00
N LYS A 97 -5.86 -14.62 -3.10
CA LYS A 97 -4.52 -14.86 -2.51
C LYS A 97 -4.53 -15.69 -1.24
N ILE A 98 -5.59 -15.63 -0.44
CA ILE A 98 -5.66 -16.33 0.84
C ILE A 98 -5.52 -17.86 0.70
N PRO A 99 -6.19 -18.53 -0.24
CA PRO A 99 -6.11 -20.00 -0.39
C PRO A 99 -4.70 -20.53 -0.54
N GLY A 100 -3.86 -19.86 -1.32
CA GLY A 100 -2.47 -20.27 -1.47
C GLY A 100 -1.71 -20.20 -0.15
N ARG A 101 -1.82 -19.08 0.59
CA ARG A 101 -1.13 -18.92 1.88
C ARG A 101 -1.68 -19.81 2.98
N ALA A 102 -3.01 -19.97 3.03
CA ALA A 102 -3.68 -20.85 3.98
C ALA A 102 -3.28 -22.31 3.75
N THR A 103 -3.17 -22.72 2.48
CA THR A 103 -2.71 -24.06 2.09
C THR A 103 -1.29 -24.32 2.62
N ILE A 104 -0.35 -23.40 2.42
CA ILE A 104 0.99 -23.53 3.00
C ILE A 104 0.93 -23.58 4.53
N ALA A 105 0.19 -22.67 5.16
CA ALA A 105 0.15 -22.56 6.61
C ALA A 105 -0.46 -23.80 7.30
N GLU A 106 -1.50 -24.40 6.72
CA GLU A 106 -2.13 -25.62 7.25
C GLU A 106 -1.25 -26.85 7.00
N ASN A 107 -0.56 -26.92 5.86
CA ASN A 107 0.42 -27.98 5.62
C ASN A 107 1.61 -27.89 6.57
N CYS A 108 2.15 -26.71 6.85
CA CYS A 108 3.18 -26.52 7.88
C CYS A 108 2.73 -27.05 9.26
N LYS A 109 1.47 -26.80 9.61
CA LYS A 109 0.88 -27.23 10.88
C LYS A 109 0.71 -28.75 10.95
N ARG A 110 0.36 -29.39 9.83
CA ARG A 110 0.11 -30.84 9.73
C ARG A 110 1.40 -31.64 9.58
N ASP A 111 2.42 -31.06 8.97
CA ASP A 111 3.66 -31.74 8.67
C ASP A 111 4.34 -32.26 9.96
N PRO A 112 4.62 -33.59 10.04
CA PRO A 112 5.26 -34.20 11.21
C PRO A 112 6.61 -33.57 11.57
N LYS A 113 7.30 -32.98 10.59
CA LYS A 113 8.59 -32.32 10.77
C LYS A 113 8.47 -30.90 11.34
N LYS A 114 7.23 -30.42 11.54
CA LYS A 114 6.88 -29.16 12.22
C LYS A 114 7.67 -27.96 11.69
N PRO A 115 7.71 -27.74 10.36
CA PRO A 115 8.34 -26.56 9.78
C PRO A 115 7.71 -25.27 10.31
N ARG A 116 8.49 -24.20 10.21
CA ARG A 116 7.97 -22.85 10.35
C ARG A 116 7.79 -22.26 8.97
N TYR A 117 7.11 -21.12 8.88
CA TYR A 117 7.06 -20.37 7.64
C TYR A 117 7.29 -18.88 7.88
N ALA A 118 7.72 -18.21 6.82
CA ALA A 118 7.86 -16.76 6.73
C ALA A 118 6.85 -16.19 5.73
N LEU A 119 6.54 -14.90 5.85
CA LEU A 119 5.79 -14.15 4.83
C LEU A 119 6.77 -13.37 3.96
N VAL A 120 7.05 -13.88 2.76
CA VAL A 120 8.14 -13.42 1.90
C VAL A 120 7.61 -12.52 0.78
N PRO A 121 8.00 -11.23 0.75
CA PRO A 121 7.59 -10.30 -0.31
C PRO A 121 8.18 -10.68 -1.68
N GLN A 122 7.41 -10.53 -2.75
CA GLN A 122 7.89 -10.74 -4.14
C GLN A 122 8.54 -9.47 -4.71
N GLY A 123 9.38 -8.82 -3.88
CA GLY A 123 10.02 -7.55 -4.15
C GLY A 123 9.67 -6.47 -3.13
N LYS A 124 9.59 -5.22 -3.59
CA LYS A 124 9.32 -4.09 -2.71
C LYS A 124 7.83 -4.04 -2.35
N THR A 125 7.52 -4.26 -1.07
CA THR A 125 6.16 -4.34 -0.52
C THR A 125 5.83 -3.22 0.47
N CYS A 126 4.59 -3.14 0.95
CA CYS A 126 4.17 -2.09 1.87
C CYS A 126 4.82 -2.23 3.26
N ALA A 127 4.84 -1.18 4.07
CA ALA A 127 5.49 -1.17 5.37
C ALA A 127 4.92 -2.20 6.36
N PHE A 128 3.65 -2.56 6.22
CA PHE A 128 3.06 -3.63 7.01
C PHE A 128 3.60 -5.00 6.59
N CYS A 129 3.62 -5.30 5.28
CA CYS A 129 4.20 -6.55 4.78
C CYS A 129 5.72 -6.62 5.02
N THR A 130 6.44 -5.48 4.99
CA THR A 130 7.84 -5.38 5.43
C THR A 130 8.01 -5.77 6.91
N MET A 131 7.14 -5.28 7.79
CA MET A 131 7.14 -5.67 9.21
C MET A 131 6.89 -7.17 9.37
N LEU A 132 5.91 -7.74 8.68
CA LEU A 132 5.63 -9.17 8.76
C LEU A 132 6.82 -10.01 8.26
N ALA A 133 7.41 -9.58 7.15
CA ALA A 133 8.56 -10.23 6.53
C ALA A 133 9.81 -10.18 7.40
N GLY A 134 10.02 -9.12 8.18
CA GLY A 134 11.13 -9.02 9.12
C GLY A 134 11.08 -10.02 10.28
N ARG A 135 9.93 -10.64 10.54
CA ARG A 135 9.85 -11.69 11.57
C ARG A 135 10.53 -13.00 11.18
N GLY A 136 10.76 -13.24 9.89
CA GLY A 136 11.36 -14.48 9.41
C GLY A 136 10.47 -15.71 9.59
N PHE A 137 11.11 -16.88 9.68
CA PHE A 137 10.47 -18.19 9.76
C PHE A 137 9.99 -18.49 11.18
N VAL A 138 9.03 -17.70 11.68
CA VAL A 138 8.50 -17.84 13.04
C VAL A 138 7.09 -18.41 13.11
N TYR A 139 6.34 -18.35 12.01
CA TYR A 139 4.93 -18.71 11.99
C TYR A 139 4.74 -20.23 11.96
N LYS A 140 3.74 -20.70 12.70
CA LYS A 140 3.39 -22.14 12.81
C LYS A 140 2.02 -22.48 12.22
N SER A 141 1.15 -21.46 12.07
CA SER A 141 -0.19 -21.60 11.49
C SER A 141 -0.72 -20.22 11.09
N GLU A 142 -1.78 -20.19 10.28
CA GLU A 142 -2.43 -18.95 9.86
C GLU A 142 -2.84 -18.07 11.05
N LYS A 143 -3.32 -18.68 12.15
CA LYS A 143 -3.72 -17.97 13.38
C LYS A 143 -2.57 -17.19 14.03
N THR A 144 -1.33 -17.61 13.79
CA THR A 144 -0.12 -16.92 14.30
C THR A 144 0.37 -15.82 13.35
N ALA A 145 -0.16 -15.77 12.12
CA ALA A 145 0.08 -14.69 11.18
C ALA A 145 -0.99 -13.59 11.34
N HIS A 146 -0.61 -12.33 11.07
CA HIS A 146 -1.60 -11.27 11.02
C HIS A 146 -2.49 -11.41 9.79
N LYS A 147 -3.76 -10.98 9.91
CA LYS A 147 -4.73 -10.99 8.80
C LYS A 147 -4.13 -10.33 7.55
N MET A 148 -4.38 -10.95 6.40
CA MET A 148 -4.10 -10.39 5.09
C MET A 148 -4.75 -9.01 4.92
N HIS A 149 -3.99 -8.05 4.40
CA HIS A 149 -4.55 -6.78 3.93
C HIS A 149 -4.52 -6.73 2.40
N ASN A 150 -5.33 -5.83 1.83
CA ASN A 150 -5.47 -5.68 0.37
C ASN A 150 -4.14 -5.28 -0.27
N HIS A 151 -3.92 -5.73 -1.51
CA HIS A 151 -2.78 -5.38 -2.35
C HIS A 151 -1.40 -5.76 -1.77
N CYS A 152 -1.33 -6.78 -0.93
CA CYS A 152 -0.03 -7.36 -0.54
C CYS A 152 0.37 -8.48 -1.52
N ASP A 153 1.68 -8.61 -1.72
CA ASP A 153 2.34 -9.55 -2.64
C ASP A 153 3.13 -10.64 -1.89
N CYS A 154 3.06 -10.70 -0.56
CA CYS A 154 3.75 -11.76 0.19
C CYS A 154 3.31 -13.17 -0.22
N VAL A 155 4.20 -14.13 -0.05
CA VAL A 155 3.91 -15.56 -0.18
C VAL A 155 4.29 -16.22 1.15
N ALA A 156 3.52 -17.21 1.59
CA ALA A 156 3.92 -18.02 2.74
C ALA A 156 4.97 -19.02 2.26
N CYS A 157 6.16 -19.01 2.87
CA CYS A 157 7.26 -19.89 2.47
C CYS A 157 7.69 -20.76 3.67
N PRO A 158 7.56 -22.09 3.57
CA PRO A 158 7.93 -23.01 4.64
C PRO A 158 9.45 -23.21 4.72
N GLU A 159 9.92 -23.63 5.90
CA GLU A 159 11.30 -24.00 6.17
C GLU A 159 11.39 -25.05 7.30
N TRP A 160 12.30 -26.02 7.13
CA TRP A 160 12.57 -27.14 8.02
C TRP A 160 14.03 -27.04 8.52
N ASP A 161 14.22 -26.60 9.76
CA ASP A 161 15.49 -26.46 10.51
C ASP A 161 16.75 -25.93 9.77
N ALA A 162 16.82 -24.60 9.72
CA ALA A 162 17.92 -23.70 10.05
C ALA A 162 19.28 -23.82 9.32
N ASN A 163 19.31 -24.30 8.09
CA ASN A 163 20.32 -23.88 7.10
C ASN A 163 19.59 -23.03 6.07
N PRO A 164 19.98 -21.76 5.83
CA PRO A 164 19.08 -20.82 5.23
C PRO A 164 18.89 -21.22 3.77
N ASN A 165 17.71 -21.73 3.46
CA ASN A 165 17.07 -21.44 2.20
C ASN A 165 16.91 -19.91 2.18
N LYS A 166 18.02 -19.22 1.88
CA LYS A 166 18.10 -17.81 1.56
C LYS A 166 17.33 -17.71 0.27
N ILE A 167 16.02 -17.60 0.40
CA ILE A 167 15.16 -17.22 -0.70
C ILE A 167 15.85 -16.00 -1.30
N ARG A 168 16.30 -16.16 -2.55
CA ARG A 168 17.28 -15.23 -3.12
C ARG A 168 16.71 -13.82 -3.06
N GLY A 169 17.42 -12.92 -2.38
CA GLY A 169 16.99 -11.52 -2.20
C GLY A 169 16.08 -11.26 -1.00
N TYR A 170 15.76 -12.27 -0.19
CA TYR A 170 15.06 -12.12 1.09
C TYR A 170 16.05 -12.20 2.25
N ASN A 171 16.07 -11.15 3.07
CA ASN A 171 16.88 -11.06 4.29
C ASN A 171 15.97 -10.58 5.43
N PRO A 172 15.40 -11.50 6.25
CA PRO A 172 14.51 -11.13 7.35
C PRO A 172 15.24 -10.27 8.40
N ASP A 173 16.50 -10.55 8.69
CA ASP A 173 17.28 -9.83 9.70
C ASP A 173 17.45 -8.35 9.31
N ALA A 174 17.78 -8.07 8.05
CA ALA A 174 17.88 -6.69 7.57
C ALA A 174 16.54 -5.94 7.64
N LEU A 175 15.41 -6.64 7.44
CA LEU A 175 14.08 -6.04 7.58
C LEU A 175 13.72 -5.84 9.07
N SER A 176 14.14 -6.75 9.94
CA SER A 176 14.00 -6.64 11.40
C SER A 176 14.83 -5.47 11.96
N ASP A 177 16.06 -5.28 11.48
CA ASP A 177 16.91 -4.14 11.84
C ASP A 177 16.24 -2.81 11.49
N GLU A 178 15.60 -2.72 10.32
CA GLU A 178 14.84 -1.52 9.94
C GLU A 178 13.60 -1.30 10.81
N TRP A 179 12.93 -2.39 11.23
CA TRP A 179 11.85 -2.33 12.21
C TRP A 179 12.33 -1.79 13.56
N ASP A 180 13.43 -2.31 14.10
CA ASP A 180 13.98 -1.88 15.38
C ASP A 180 14.48 -0.44 15.36
N LYS A 181 15.10 -0.02 14.25
CA LYS A 181 15.44 1.40 14.02
C LYS A 181 14.20 2.28 14.05
N ALA A 182 13.14 1.90 13.32
CA ALA A 182 11.89 2.65 13.27
C ALA A 182 11.24 2.72 14.66
N LYS A 183 11.19 1.59 15.38
CA LYS A 183 10.63 1.48 16.73
C LYS A 183 11.37 2.37 17.71
N LYS A 184 12.71 2.35 17.70
CA LYS A 184 13.54 3.23 18.54
C LYS A 184 13.27 4.71 18.25
N ILE A 185 13.15 5.10 16.99
CA ILE A 185 12.83 6.50 16.61
C ILE A 185 11.47 6.92 17.17
N VAL A 186 10.45 6.06 17.10
CA VAL A 186 9.12 6.37 17.65
C VAL A 186 9.18 6.45 19.17
N TRP A 187 9.85 5.49 19.82
CA TRP A 187 9.99 5.45 21.27
C TRP A 187 10.58 6.76 21.80
N GLU A 188 11.70 7.22 21.22
CA GLU A 188 12.36 8.45 21.66
C GLU A 188 11.51 9.71 21.39
N LYS A 189 10.68 9.70 20.35
CA LYS A 189 9.70 10.79 20.11
C LYS A 189 8.61 10.81 21.17
N ASN A 190 8.03 9.66 21.49
CA ASN A 190 6.97 9.54 22.49
C ASN A 190 7.50 9.97 23.87
N LYS A 191 8.74 9.59 24.23
CA LYS A 191 9.45 10.10 25.42
C LYS A 191 9.62 11.62 25.41
N ALA A 192 10.05 12.20 24.30
CA ALA A 192 10.25 13.64 24.20
C ALA A 192 8.93 14.41 24.31
N GLU A 193 7.84 13.87 23.77
CA GLU A 193 6.50 14.46 23.87
C GLU A 193 5.91 14.37 25.27
N ALA A 194 6.07 13.22 25.94
CA ALA A 194 5.68 13.05 27.34
C ALA A 194 6.35 14.08 28.26
N ARG A 195 7.68 14.27 28.10
CA ARG A 195 8.44 15.28 28.86
C ARG A 195 7.92 16.70 28.63
N LYS A 196 7.53 17.06 27.41
CA LYS A 196 6.93 18.38 27.11
C LYS A 196 5.57 18.57 27.76
N ASN A 197 4.82 17.49 27.93
CA ASN A 197 3.50 17.48 28.55
C ASN A 197 3.55 17.27 30.07
N GLY A 198 4.75 17.36 30.69
CA GLY A 198 4.93 17.21 32.14
C GLY A 198 4.74 15.79 32.66
N LYS A 199 4.70 14.78 31.78
CA LYS A 199 4.61 13.36 32.15
C LYS A 199 5.99 12.74 32.29
N ASP A 200 6.11 11.76 33.19
CA ASP A 200 7.35 11.01 33.37
C ASP A 200 7.63 10.10 32.16
N ALA A 201 8.91 9.88 31.85
CA ALA A 201 9.30 9.02 30.74
C ALA A 201 8.92 7.54 30.97
N ASN A 202 8.73 7.12 32.23
CA ASN A 202 8.29 5.79 32.61
C ASN A 202 6.78 5.57 32.36
N GLU A 203 6.02 6.65 32.16
CA GLU A 203 4.61 6.57 31.74
C GLU A 203 4.46 6.37 30.21
N VAL A 204 5.58 6.32 29.48
CA VAL A 204 5.57 6.12 28.02
C VAL A 204 5.59 4.64 27.70
N PHE A 205 4.44 4.17 27.19
CA PHE A 205 4.27 2.82 26.69
C PHE A 205 5.07 2.55 25.42
N GLU A 206 5.30 1.26 25.17
CA GLU A 206 5.89 0.78 23.94
C GLU A 206 5.10 1.26 22.70
N PRO A 207 5.79 1.75 21.65
CA PRO A 207 5.15 2.12 20.41
C PRO A 207 4.25 1.02 19.87
N THR A 208 3.03 1.41 19.50
CA THR A 208 2.13 0.54 18.77
C THR A 208 2.73 0.16 17.42
N TRP A 209 2.38 -1.02 16.91
CA TRP A 209 2.87 -1.44 15.60
C TRP A 209 2.45 -0.45 14.49
N GLN A 210 1.30 0.22 14.63
CA GLN A 210 0.86 1.25 13.68
C GLN A 210 1.83 2.44 13.62
N GLU A 211 2.31 2.92 14.77
CA GLU A 211 3.26 4.02 14.82
C GLU A 211 4.61 3.63 14.20
N VAL A 212 5.08 2.41 14.48
CA VAL A 212 6.32 1.89 13.90
C VAL A 212 6.20 1.73 12.38
N VAL A 213 5.09 1.16 11.87
CA VAL A 213 4.80 1.07 10.44
C VAL A 213 4.74 2.48 9.80
N ALA A 214 4.13 3.46 10.46
CA ALA A 214 4.12 4.84 9.97
C ALA A 214 5.53 5.46 9.91
N GLN A 215 6.44 5.05 10.80
CA GLN A 215 7.83 5.46 10.76
C GLN A 215 8.63 4.72 9.68
N LEU A 216 8.41 3.41 9.47
CA LEU A 216 8.99 2.63 8.37
C LEU A 216 8.69 3.22 7.00
N ARG A 217 7.46 3.74 6.80
CA ARG A 217 7.10 4.45 5.56
C ARG A 217 7.99 5.65 5.26
N LYS A 218 8.70 6.21 6.26
CA LYS A 218 9.62 7.34 6.04
C LYS A 218 11.00 6.88 5.58
N THR A 219 11.34 5.59 5.73
CA THR A 219 12.59 5.03 5.24
C THR A 219 12.57 4.96 3.72
N ARG A 220 13.40 5.78 3.08
CA ARG A 220 13.49 5.86 1.63
C ARG A 220 13.95 4.53 1.07
N GLY A 221 13.23 4.05 0.06
CA GLY A 221 13.62 2.83 -0.66
C GLY A 221 13.07 1.54 -0.05
N LEU A 222 12.74 1.53 1.25
CA LEU A 222 12.34 0.32 1.97
C LEU A 222 10.94 -0.20 1.55
N CYS A 223 9.91 0.63 1.65
CA CYS A 223 8.52 0.19 1.45
C CYS A 223 7.90 0.77 0.17
N SER A 224 7.03 0.02 -0.49
CA SER A 224 6.31 0.40 -1.73
C SER A 224 5.28 1.50 -1.51
N ASP A 225 4.70 1.53 -0.30
CA ASP A 225 3.85 2.58 0.27
C ASP A 225 4.65 3.56 1.15
N GLY A 226 5.98 3.42 1.15
CA GLY A 226 6.87 4.41 1.75
C GLY A 226 6.70 5.74 1.02
N ARG A 227 7.16 6.83 1.65
CA ARG A 227 7.21 8.19 1.09
C ARG A 227 8.23 8.29 -0.07
N VAL A 228 8.37 7.24 -0.87
CA VAL A 228 9.04 7.28 -2.17
C VAL A 228 7.95 7.56 -3.19
N VAL A 229 7.84 8.83 -3.58
CA VAL A 229 6.98 9.23 -4.70
C VAL A 229 7.43 8.48 -5.95
N LYS A 230 6.60 7.55 -6.44
CA LYS A 230 6.85 6.83 -7.70
C LYS A 230 6.56 7.78 -8.86
N TYR A 231 7.58 8.06 -9.67
CA TYR A 231 7.44 8.92 -10.85
C TYR A 231 6.89 8.12 -12.04
N PRO A 232 5.98 8.70 -12.85
CA PRO A 232 5.53 8.08 -14.09
C PRO A 232 6.70 7.77 -15.04
N LYS A 233 6.60 6.70 -15.84
CA LYS A 233 7.66 6.32 -16.81
C LYS A 233 7.97 7.45 -17.81
N ASN A 234 6.96 8.25 -18.16
CA ASN A 234 7.06 9.41 -19.04
C ASN A 234 7.37 10.73 -18.31
N TYR A 235 7.91 10.68 -17.08
CA TYR A 235 8.29 11.90 -16.39
C TYR A 235 9.43 12.62 -17.13
N PRO A 236 9.31 13.93 -17.43
CA PRO A 236 10.29 14.63 -18.25
C PRO A 236 11.69 14.62 -17.63
N THR A 237 12.70 14.18 -18.38
CA THR A 237 14.10 14.09 -17.92
C THR A 237 14.71 15.46 -17.62
N ASN A 238 14.17 16.52 -18.22
CA ASN A 238 14.56 17.91 -18.00
C ASN A 238 13.88 18.56 -16.78
N VAL A 239 12.99 17.86 -16.07
CA VAL A 239 12.41 18.32 -14.80
C VAL A 239 12.98 17.46 -13.67
N LYS A 240 13.58 18.09 -12.67
CA LYS A 240 14.08 17.36 -11.50
C LYS A 240 12.93 16.76 -10.71
N HIS A 241 13.11 15.53 -10.25
CA HIS A 241 12.21 14.92 -9.27
C HIS A 241 11.96 15.88 -8.09
N ILE A 242 10.70 16.00 -7.72
CA ILE A 242 10.20 16.78 -6.59
C ILE A 242 10.70 16.12 -5.30
N SER A 243 11.51 16.86 -4.54
CA SER A 243 12.02 16.41 -3.23
C SER A 243 10.94 16.43 -2.16
N ASP A 244 11.09 15.63 -1.10
CA ASP A 244 10.18 15.59 0.05
C ASP A 244 9.94 16.95 0.70
N ARG A 245 10.97 17.81 0.74
CA ARG A 245 10.83 19.19 1.22
C ARG A 245 9.84 20.01 0.38
N VAL A 246 9.84 19.82 -0.93
CA VAL A 246 8.91 20.51 -1.84
C VAL A 246 7.51 19.91 -1.74
N TRP A 247 7.38 18.58 -1.58
CA TRP A 247 6.09 17.96 -1.30
C TRP A 247 5.48 18.46 0.00
N LYS A 248 6.28 18.53 1.08
CA LYS A 248 5.86 19.12 2.35
C LYS A 248 5.44 20.57 2.18
N HIS A 249 6.21 21.38 1.46
CA HIS A 249 5.85 22.77 1.18
C HIS A 249 4.51 22.88 0.42
N ILE A 250 4.28 22.04 -0.58
CA ILE A 250 3.02 22.03 -1.34
C ILE A 250 1.84 21.68 -0.43
N MET A 251 1.95 20.60 0.35
CA MET A 251 0.83 20.08 1.12
C MET A 251 0.60 20.84 2.43
N GLU A 252 1.64 20.98 3.25
CA GLU A 252 1.57 21.48 4.62
C GLU A 252 1.97 22.97 4.70
N GLY A 253 2.92 23.38 3.86
CA GLY A 253 3.50 24.73 3.86
C GLY A 253 4.83 24.82 4.59
N ASP A 254 5.30 26.04 4.79
CA ASP A 254 6.47 26.36 5.60
C ASP A 254 6.14 27.29 6.78
N ALA A 255 7.10 27.45 7.68
CA ALA A 255 6.97 28.28 8.88
C ALA A 255 6.70 29.77 8.58
N ASN A 256 6.90 30.22 7.33
CA ASN A 256 6.65 31.60 6.91
C ASN A 256 5.28 31.78 6.26
N GLY A 257 4.38 30.80 6.37
CA GLY A 257 3.03 30.84 5.79
C GLY A 257 3.02 30.75 4.25
N LYS A 258 4.08 30.22 3.63
CA LYS A 258 4.09 29.91 2.19
C LYS A 258 3.75 28.44 1.94
N GLY A 259 3.16 28.15 0.79
CA GLY A 259 2.62 26.81 0.50
C GLY A 259 1.45 26.44 1.40
N GLY A 260 1.17 25.15 1.54
CA GLY A 260 0.06 24.67 2.38
C GLY A 260 -1.27 24.63 1.63
N HIS A 261 -1.32 23.83 0.58
CA HIS A 261 -2.45 23.69 -0.32
C HIS A 261 -3.26 22.42 -0.11
N ALA A 262 -2.83 21.49 0.74
CA ALA A 262 -3.71 20.37 1.11
C ALA A 262 -4.85 20.87 2.00
N ALA A 263 -6.02 20.23 1.92
CA ALA A 263 -7.20 20.64 2.69
C ALA A 263 -6.94 20.68 4.21
N TRP A 264 -6.09 19.79 4.73
CA TRP A 264 -5.71 19.74 6.14
C TRP A 264 -4.64 20.77 6.56
N SER A 265 -4.08 21.56 5.64
CA SER A 265 -3.13 22.59 6.02
C SER A 265 -3.85 23.78 6.67
N SER A 266 -3.36 24.21 7.83
CA SER A 266 -3.88 25.37 8.57
C SER A 266 -3.46 26.73 7.99
N ASN A 267 -2.67 26.77 6.90
CA ASN A 267 -2.21 28.03 6.32
C ASN A 267 -3.39 28.85 5.74
N PRO A 268 -3.68 30.05 6.28
CA PRO A 268 -4.83 30.85 5.87
C PRO A 268 -4.61 31.50 4.49
N GLY A 269 -5.70 31.74 3.77
CA GLY A 269 -5.70 32.47 2.49
C GLY A 269 -5.07 31.73 1.31
N LYS A 270 -4.80 30.42 1.44
CA LYS A 270 -4.33 29.56 0.34
C LYS A 270 -5.50 28.87 -0.34
N THR A 271 -5.37 28.63 -1.64
CA THR A 271 -6.26 27.74 -2.36
C THR A 271 -5.98 26.30 -1.92
N LYS A 272 -7.03 25.53 -1.64
CA LYS A 272 -6.92 24.18 -1.10
C LYS A 272 -7.34 23.16 -2.14
N PHE A 273 -6.58 22.07 -2.26
CA PHE A 273 -7.01 20.88 -2.99
C PHE A 273 -8.28 20.32 -2.32
N PRO A 274 -9.09 19.53 -3.06
CA PRO A 274 -10.26 18.88 -2.49
C PRO A 274 -9.94 18.16 -1.19
N ASP A 275 -10.87 18.22 -0.24
CA ASP A 275 -10.78 17.58 1.08
C ASP A 275 -10.72 16.06 1.02
N ASN A 276 -11.36 15.47 0.01
CA ASN A 276 -11.32 14.05 -0.28
C ASN A 276 -10.01 13.58 -0.96
N TRP A 277 -9.05 14.46 -1.25
CA TRP A 277 -7.76 14.07 -1.84
C TRP A 277 -6.69 13.90 -0.78
N ASP A 278 -6.20 12.66 -0.64
CA ASP A 278 -5.04 12.38 0.20
C ASP A 278 -3.70 12.81 -0.45
N SER A 279 -2.60 12.61 0.29
CA SER A 279 -1.25 12.95 -0.19
C SER A 279 -0.87 12.25 -1.50
N ARG A 280 -1.34 11.01 -1.72
CA ARG A 280 -1.03 10.21 -2.90
C ARG A 280 -1.77 10.74 -4.12
N GLN A 281 -3.05 11.08 -3.96
CA GLN A 281 -3.85 11.67 -5.02
C GLN A 281 -3.29 13.04 -5.43
N ILE A 282 -2.95 13.91 -4.47
CA ILE A 282 -2.30 15.21 -4.77
C ILE A 282 -0.99 14.99 -5.55
N GLN A 283 -0.13 14.07 -5.10
CA GLN A 283 1.12 13.75 -5.81
C GLN A 283 0.87 13.27 -7.25
N LYS A 284 -0.06 12.32 -7.42
CA LYS A 284 -0.45 11.78 -8.72
C LYS A 284 -0.93 12.88 -9.66
N MET A 285 -1.80 13.77 -9.17
CA MET A 285 -2.35 14.86 -9.97
C MET A 285 -1.29 15.89 -10.35
N VAL A 286 -0.45 16.33 -9.41
CA VAL A 286 0.65 17.26 -9.69
C VAL A 286 1.64 16.67 -10.71
N MET A 287 2.04 15.39 -10.55
CA MET A 287 2.92 14.73 -11.52
C MET A 287 2.26 14.57 -12.89
N SER A 288 0.93 14.35 -12.95
CA SER A 288 0.20 14.28 -14.21
C SER A 288 0.17 15.60 -14.98
N VAL A 289 0.22 16.75 -14.28
CA VAL A 289 0.33 18.08 -14.92
C VAL A 289 1.74 18.27 -15.49
N ILE A 290 2.77 17.78 -14.80
CA ILE A 290 4.16 17.88 -15.27
C ILE A 290 4.39 17.01 -16.51
N THR A 291 3.80 15.82 -16.52
CA THR A 291 3.98 14.84 -17.61
C THR A 291 3.11 15.13 -18.83
N ASN A 292 1.93 15.73 -18.64
CA ASN A 292 1.01 16.05 -19.74
C ASN A 292 0.23 17.36 -19.45
N PRO A 293 0.90 18.53 -19.53
CA PRO A 293 0.25 19.82 -19.33
C PRO A 293 -0.70 20.16 -20.48
N SER A 294 -1.80 20.85 -20.17
CA SER A 294 -2.66 21.48 -21.18
C SER A 294 -2.09 22.82 -21.63
N GLU A 295 -1.46 23.57 -20.71
CA GLU A 295 -0.78 24.83 -21.01
C GLU A 295 0.62 24.82 -20.40
N ASP A 296 1.57 25.44 -21.11
CA ASP A 296 2.96 25.55 -20.71
C ASP A 296 3.48 26.97 -20.93
N VAL A 297 3.42 27.79 -19.88
CA VAL A 297 3.51 29.26 -19.97
C VAL A 297 4.76 29.77 -19.27
N ILE A 298 5.51 30.68 -19.91
CA ILE A 298 6.62 31.42 -19.28
C ILE A 298 6.02 32.60 -18.50
N ILE A 299 6.38 32.75 -17.22
CA ILE A 299 5.78 33.77 -16.34
C ILE A 299 6.82 34.77 -15.84
N LYS A 300 6.57 36.07 -16.02
CA LYS A 300 7.41 37.22 -15.59
C LYS A 300 8.81 37.27 -16.21
N SER A 301 9.52 36.15 -16.29
CA SER A 301 10.87 36.01 -16.83
C SER A 301 11.08 34.64 -17.46
N LYS A 302 12.06 34.52 -18.36
CA LYS A 302 12.49 33.25 -18.98
C LYS A 302 12.93 32.15 -18.00
N ASN A 303 13.06 32.48 -16.71
CA ASN A 303 13.51 31.56 -15.67
C ASN A 303 12.35 30.98 -14.82
N LEU A 304 11.11 31.39 -15.09
CA LEU A 304 9.93 30.91 -14.37
C LEU A 304 8.89 30.42 -15.38
N ARG A 305 8.29 29.28 -15.09
CA ARG A 305 7.35 28.58 -15.97
C ARG A 305 6.18 28.04 -15.15
N SER A 306 4.97 28.05 -15.69
CA SER A 306 3.84 27.30 -15.14
C SER A 306 3.35 26.27 -16.13
N LEU A 307 3.18 25.06 -15.62
CA LEU A 307 2.48 23.97 -16.28
C LEU A 307 1.07 23.92 -15.69
N ILE A 308 0.05 23.90 -16.54
CA ILE A 308 -1.34 23.97 -16.12
C ILE A 308 -2.11 22.84 -16.79
N ALA A 309 -2.94 22.15 -16.03
CA ALA A 309 -3.93 21.24 -16.60
C ALA A 309 -5.12 21.06 -15.65
N VAL A 310 -6.26 20.64 -16.20
CA VAL A 310 -7.43 20.26 -15.41
C VAL A 310 -7.39 18.76 -15.12
N ARG A 311 -7.62 18.37 -13.87
CA ARG A 311 -7.73 16.97 -13.43
C ARG A 311 -8.92 16.82 -12.50
N TYR A 312 -9.84 15.92 -12.84
CA TYR A 312 -11.10 15.73 -12.12
C TYR A 312 -11.84 17.06 -11.86
N GLY A 313 -11.94 17.93 -12.88
CA GLY A 313 -12.59 19.24 -12.77
C GLY A 313 -11.79 20.32 -12.02
N ILE A 314 -10.64 19.99 -11.44
CA ILE A 314 -9.79 20.95 -10.71
C ILE A 314 -8.67 21.44 -11.63
N LYS A 315 -8.61 22.75 -11.88
CA LYS A 315 -7.48 23.39 -12.57
C LYS A 315 -6.28 23.43 -11.63
N ILE A 316 -5.16 22.82 -12.02
CA ILE A 316 -3.94 22.74 -11.20
C ILE A 316 -2.82 23.48 -11.92
N GLU A 317 -2.14 24.37 -11.20
CA GLU A 317 -0.94 25.07 -11.67
C GLU A 317 0.30 24.54 -10.94
N VAL A 318 1.31 24.13 -11.69
CA VAL A 318 2.63 23.71 -11.19
C VAL A 318 3.68 24.73 -11.62
N ARG A 319 4.32 25.38 -10.65
CA ARG A 319 5.33 26.43 -10.90
C ARG A 319 6.74 25.88 -10.85
N LEU A 320 7.53 26.19 -11.87
CA LEU A 320 8.91 25.75 -12.03
C LEU A 320 9.87 26.94 -12.10
N SER A 321 11.09 26.73 -11.59
CA SER A 321 12.23 27.63 -11.79
C SER A 321 13.33 26.95 -12.60
N LYS A 322 13.94 27.70 -13.52
CA LYS A 322 15.07 27.24 -14.32
C LYS A 322 16.29 27.02 -13.42
N LYS A 323 17.02 25.93 -13.67
CA LYS A 323 18.29 25.57 -13.03
C LYS A 323 19.32 25.25 -14.11
N LYS A 324 20.59 25.11 -13.71
CA LYS A 324 21.71 24.78 -14.61
C LYS A 324 21.47 23.48 -15.39
N LYS A 325 20.81 22.50 -14.76
CA LYS A 325 20.41 21.21 -15.34
C LYS A 325 18.89 21.06 -15.26
N GLY A 326 18.18 21.68 -16.21
CA GLY A 326 16.72 21.57 -16.33
C GLY A 326 15.92 22.47 -15.39
N TRP A 327 14.71 22.02 -15.04
CA TRP A 327 13.73 22.75 -14.24
C TRP A 327 13.55 22.14 -12.86
N ARG A 328 13.20 22.96 -11.87
CA ARG A 328 12.84 22.53 -10.52
C ARG A 328 11.43 23.01 -10.21
N VAL A 329 10.57 22.11 -9.73
CA VAL A 329 9.26 22.47 -9.16
C VAL A 329 9.46 23.25 -7.86
N ASN A 330 8.79 24.40 -7.75
CA ASN A 330 8.81 25.25 -6.57
C ASN A 330 7.56 25.02 -5.71
N THR A 331 6.38 24.94 -6.36
CA THR A 331 5.08 24.73 -5.72
C THR A 331 4.06 24.22 -6.75
N ALA A 332 2.93 23.72 -6.27
CA ALA A 332 1.77 23.36 -7.05
C ALA A 332 0.50 23.61 -6.23
N PHE A 333 -0.58 24.05 -6.87
CA PHE A 333 -1.82 24.40 -6.17
C PHE A 333 -3.02 24.39 -7.13
N PRO A 334 -4.24 24.23 -6.60
CA PRO A 334 -5.44 24.41 -7.39
C PRO A 334 -5.67 25.89 -7.65
N VAL A 335 -6.07 26.21 -8.87
CA VAL A 335 -6.47 27.55 -9.30
C VAL A 335 -7.97 27.66 -9.09
N VAL A 336 -8.39 28.64 -8.30
CA VAL A 336 -9.79 29.07 -8.21
C VAL A 336 -9.95 30.39 -8.95
N GLU A 337 -10.92 30.46 -9.86
CA GLU A 337 -11.17 31.66 -10.68
C GLU A 337 -11.67 32.85 -9.86
N ASN A 338 -12.21 32.64 -8.65
CA ASN A 338 -12.66 33.69 -7.76
C ASN A 338 -12.19 33.47 -6.31
N LYS A 339 -11.33 34.37 -5.80
CA LYS A 339 -10.91 34.42 -4.38
C LYS A 339 -12.01 34.91 -3.42
N LYS A 340 -13.19 35.27 -3.91
CA LYS A 340 -14.34 35.68 -3.10
C LYS A 340 -15.34 34.51 -3.06
N GLY A 341 -15.27 33.63 -2.06
CA GLY A 341 -16.35 32.65 -1.92
C GLY A 341 -16.15 31.48 -0.95
N VAL A 342 -14.92 31.11 -0.58
CA VAL A 342 -14.74 30.09 0.45
C VAL A 342 -14.42 30.80 1.75
N ARG A 343 -15.48 31.12 2.51
CA ARG A 343 -15.33 31.48 3.92
C ARG A 343 -14.77 30.27 4.67
N SER A 344 -13.83 30.56 5.55
CA SER A 344 -13.22 29.67 6.55
C SER A 344 -14.23 28.90 7.36
#